data_AF-A0A2S4L0P0-F1
#
_entry.id   AF-A0A2S4L0P0-F1
#
_cell.length_a   1.000
_cell.length_b   1.000
_cell.length_c   1.000
_cell.angle_alpha   90.00
_cell.angle_beta   90.00
_cell.angle_gamma   90.00
#
_symmetry.space_group_name_H-M   'P 1'
#
loop_
_entity.id
_entity.type
_entity.pdbx_description
1 polymer ?
#
loop_
_entity_poly.entity_id
_entity_poly.type
_entity_poly.pdbx_seq_one_letter_code
_entity_poly.pdbx_strand_id
1 'polypeptide(L)'
;MPVRNKIKINLNEYREHGCWAVLSDRKYFHVGNLCVKRTLRKHEWPSFGHGIVVPPPTTFPQRWKNDAAILQYLSERTNIPLPKLQCVFEDDGAFYHCTEFVEGVSMGDLGEEDQKVVTRELLQHVATLKSLRSDTPGVPVMPVVPMRVLHYLPVVPAVPHESLLCAPERICNVHLKHNVCWRPRDDVKGDFVFCHNDLGQHNVIVDPKTLKINAIIDWEFGGFWPEWFERPYWEEACGPSTNPQEGEGEDDYRERCHEWLVSHCDEVVVPHLATLEEKLGSRAATPDVDSSNTLSDSTSEEAESASQEVESASQDTSKA
;
A
#
# COMPACT_ATOMS: atom_id res chain seq x y z
N MET A 1 -37.90 5.36 10.21
CA MET A 1 -37.15 4.55 9.22
C MET A 1 -36.48 3.42 9.98
N PRO A 2 -36.53 2.17 9.48
CA PRO A 2 -35.94 1.05 10.21
C PRO A 2 -34.43 1.26 10.29
N VAL A 3 -33.90 1.22 11.50
CA VAL A 3 -32.46 1.13 11.76
C VAL A 3 -32.03 -0.19 11.14
N ARG A 4 -31.48 -0.14 9.92
CA ARG A 4 -30.80 -1.29 9.33
C ARG A 4 -29.69 -1.63 10.30
N ASN A 5 -29.87 -2.68 11.09
CA ASN A 5 -28.77 -3.35 11.78
C ASN A 5 -27.75 -3.67 10.70
N LYS A 6 -26.71 -2.82 10.56
CA LYS A 6 -25.58 -3.13 9.70
C LYS A 6 -24.99 -4.40 10.31
N ILE A 7 -25.24 -5.53 9.65
CA ILE A 7 -24.56 -6.77 9.93
C ILE A 7 -23.07 -6.41 9.95
N LYS A 8 -22.38 -6.72 11.05
CA LYS A 8 -20.94 -6.55 11.14
C LYS A 8 -20.33 -7.57 10.18
N ILE A 9 -20.15 -7.18 8.92
CA ILE A 9 -19.59 -8.07 7.90
C ILE A 9 -18.15 -8.32 8.29
N ASN A 10 -17.84 -9.58 8.63
CA ASN A 10 -16.47 -10.00 8.80
C ASN A 10 -15.85 -10.15 7.41
N LEU A 11 -15.10 -9.15 6.95
CA LEU A 11 -14.49 -9.16 5.61
C LEU A 11 -13.58 -10.39 5.38
N ASN A 12 -13.04 -11.01 6.44
CA ASN A 12 -12.26 -12.24 6.31
C ASN A 12 -13.10 -13.46 5.87
N GLU A 13 -14.41 -13.48 6.15
CA GLU A 13 -15.33 -14.56 5.72
C GLU A 13 -15.72 -14.44 4.24
N TYR A 14 -15.58 -13.23 3.67
CA TYR A 14 -15.97 -12.91 2.30
C TYR A 14 -14.77 -12.45 1.46
N ARG A 15 -13.60 -13.05 1.72
CA ARG A 15 -12.36 -12.76 0.98
C ARG A 15 -12.53 -13.09 -0.49
N GLU A 16 -12.06 -12.18 -1.34
CA GLU A 16 -11.95 -12.43 -2.77
C GLU A 16 -10.93 -13.54 -3.05
N HIS A 17 -11.03 -14.19 -4.22
CA HIS A 17 -10.03 -15.18 -4.63
C HIS A 17 -8.62 -14.57 -4.61
N GLY A 18 -7.67 -15.29 -4.01
CA GLY A 18 -6.29 -14.82 -3.82
C GLY A 18 -6.08 -13.90 -2.62
N CYS A 19 -7.14 -13.36 -2.00
CA CYS A 19 -6.99 -12.62 -0.74
C CYS A 19 -6.79 -13.60 0.42
N TRP A 20 -5.62 -13.53 1.06
CA TRP A 20 -5.28 -14.44 2.16
C TRP A 20 -5.42 -13.79 3.54
N ALA A 21 -5.48 -12.46 3.63
CA ALA A 21 -5.72 -11.76 4.89
C ALA A 21 -6.41 -10.40 4.68
N VAL A 22 -7.33 -10.05 5.58
CA VAL A 22 -7.91 -8.71 5.71
C VAL A 22 -7.66 -8.21 7.12
N LEU A 23 -6.94 -7.11 7.25
CA LEU A 23 -6.73 -6.38 8.50
C LEU A 23 -7.67 -5.18 8.60
N SER A 24 -7.61 -4.44 9.71
CA SER A 24 -8.42 -3.25 9.93
C SER A 24 -8.12 -2.09 8.98
N ASP A 25 -6.97 -2.10 8.32
CA ASP A 25 -6.46 -1.01 7.50
C ASP A 25 -6.15 -1.41 6.04
N ARG A 26 -5.93 -2.71 5.78
CA ARG A 26 -5.46 -3.23 4.49
C ARG A 26 -5.88 -4.67 4.21
N LYS A 27 -5.79 -5.06 2.93
CA LYS A 27 -5.90 -6.45 2.45
C LYS A 27 -4.56 -6.92 1.90
N TYR A 28 -4.33 -8.23 2.00
CA TYR A 28 -3.21 -8.92 1.38
C TYR A 28 -3.70 -9.96 0.38
N PHE A 29 -3.05 -9.99 -0.77
CA PHE A 29 -3.33 -10.94 -1.83
C PHE A 29 -2.06 -11.68 -2.22
N HIS A 30 -2.22 -12.95 -2.58
CA HIS A 30 -1.23 -13.77 -3.24
C HIS A 30 -1.78 -14.14 -4.62
N VAL A 31 -1.20 -13.58 -5.67
CA VAL A 31 -1.69 -13.70 -7.05
C VAL A 31 -0.55 -14.18 -7.95
N GLY A 32 -0.56 -15.47 -8.31
CA GLY A 32 0.57 -16.06 -9.01
C GLY A 32 1.82 -16.01 -8.14
N ASN A 33 2.88 -15.34 -8.60
CA ASN A 33 4.10 -15.09 -7.84
C ASN A 33 4.13 -13.68 -7.19
N LEU A 34 2.99 -13.00 -7.08
CA LEU A 34 2.90 -11.64 -6.56
C LEU A 34 2.35 -11.62 -5.14
N CYS A 35 2.98 -10.84 -4.28
CA CYS A 35 2.41 -10.36 -3.03
C CYS A 35 1.86 -8.95 -3.26
N VAL A 36 0.57 -8.75 -3.01
CA VAL A 36 -0.09 -7.45 -3.19
C VAL A 36 -0.66 -6.99 -1.86
N LYS A 37 -0.24 -5.81 -1.42
CA LYS A 37 -0.84 -5.07 -0.31
C LYS A 37 -1.78 -4.01 -0.88
N ARG A 38 -2.96 -3.87 -0.29
CA ARG A 38 -3.95 -2.88 -0.71
C ARG A 38 -4.61 -2.20 0.48
N THR A 39 -4.66 -0.87 0.51
CA THR A 39 -5.43 -0.15 1.54
C THR A 39 -6.94 -0.39 1.38
N LEU A 40 -7.70 -0.33 2.48
CA LEU A 40 -9.16 -0.46 2.43
C LEU A 40 -9.81 0.77 1.76
N ARG A 41 -10.78 0.51 0.87
CA ARG A 41 -11.65 1.53 0.28
C ARG A 41 -12.63 2.04 1.33
N LYS A 42 -13.18 3.25 1.11
CA LYS A 42 -14.12 3.92 2.02
C LYS A 42 -15.31 3.05 2.47
N HIS A 43 -15.85 2.23 1.57
CA HIS A 43 -16.97 1.34 1.86
C HIS A 43 -16.55 0.05 2.59
N GLU A 44 -15.25 -0.25 2.66
CA GLU A 44 -14.67 -1.40 3.37
C GLU A 44 -14.20 -1.03 4.78
N TRP A 45 -14.23 0.24 5.17
CA TRP A 45 -13.72 0.69 6.47
C TRP A 45 -14.49 0.05 7.63
N PRO A 46 -13.79 -0.44 8.68
CA PRO A 46 -14.43 -1.00 9.85
C PRO A 46 -15.41 0.00 10.48
N SER A 47 -16.65 -0.46 10.70
CA SER A 47 -17.66 0.30 11.43
C SER A 47 -18.01 -0.39 12.74
N PHE A 48 -18.01 0.37 13.82
CA PHE A 48 -18.50 -0.08 15.13
C PHE A 48 -19.97 0.33 15.32
N GLY A 49 -20.59 -0.15 16.39
CA GLY A 49 -21.92 0.31 16.80
C GLY A 49 -21.98 1.84 16.88
N HIS A 50 -23.17 2.41 16.70
CA HIS A 50 -23.41 3.87 16.68
C HIS A 50 -22.85 4.64 15.47
N GLY A 51 -22.42 3.95 14.41
CA GLY A 51 -22.02 4.60 13.16
C GLY A 51 -20.61 5.19 13.16
N ILE A 52 -19.80 4.84 14.17
CA ILE A 52 -18.38 5.18 14.22
C ILE A 52 -17.64 4.36 13.16
N VAL A 53 -16.99 5.04 12.22
CA VAL A 53 -16.13 4.43 11.20
C VAL A 53 -14.69 4.73 11.55
N VAL A 54 -13.83 3.70 11.54
CA VAL A 54 -12.40 3.86 11.78
C VAL A 54 -11.70 3.75 10.43
N PRO A 55 -11.25 4.87 9.83
CA PRO A 55 -10.53 4.83 8.57
C PRO A 55 -9.10 4.30 8.78
N PRO A 56 -8.50 3.65 7.77
CA PRO A 56 -7.06 3.38 7.76
C PRO A 56 -6.26 4.69 7.87
N PRO A 57 -5.09 4.67 8.53
CA PRO A 57 -4.13 5.77 8.51
C PRO A 57 -3.91 6.32 7.09
N THR A 58 -4.00 7.64 6.93
CA THR A 58 -3.79 8.29 5.62
C THR A 58 -2.36 8.22 5.13
N THR A 59 -1.42 7.80 5.99
CA THR A 59 0.01 7.72 5.67
C THR A 59 0.39 6.47 4.87
N PHE A 60 -0.47 5.44 4.78
CA PHE A 60 -0.17 4.21 4.04
C PHE A 60 0.33 4.40 2.60
N PRO A 61 -0.31 5.25 1.78
CA PRO A 61 0.20 5.55 0.44
C PRO A 61 1.64 6.07 0.48
N GLN A 62 2.00 6.97 1.40
CA GLN A 62 3.36 7.47 1.50
C GLN A 62 4.33 6.40 2.03
N ARG A 63 3.91 5.62 3.04
CA ARG A 63 4.67 4.49 3.59
C ARG A 63 5.06 3.49 2.50
N TRP A 64 4.13 3.11 1.63
CA TRP A 64 4.41 2.16 0.54
C TRP A 64 5.13 2.79 -0.65
N LYS A 65 5.00 4.10 -0.87
CA LYS A 65 5.88 4.81 -1.82
C LYS A 65 7.33 4.84 -1.29
N ASN A 66 7.52 5.02 0.02
CA ASN A 66 8.84 4.93 0.64
C ASN A 66 9.42 3.54 0.47
N ASP A 67 8.66 2.49 0.81
CA ASP A 67 9.09 1.10 0.60
C ASP A 67 9.55 0.87 -0.84
N ALA A 68 8.74 1.27 -1.84
CA ALA A 68 9.10 1.14 -3.24
C ALA A 68 10.41 1.88 -3.62
N ALA A 69 10.58 3.12 -3.14
CA ALA A 69 11.80 3.90 -3.37
C ALA A 69 13.03 3.28 -2.72
N ILE A 70 12.86 2.72 -1.52
CA ILE A 70 13.92 2.05 -0.76
C ILE A 70 14.31 0.73 -1.42
N LEU A 71 13.34 -0.10 -1.84
CA LEU A 71 13.60 -1.34 -2.58
C LEU A 71 14.45 -1.05 -3.84
N GLN A 72 14.07 -0.04 -4.62
CA GLN A 72 14.87 0.35 -5.78
C GLN A 72 16.27 0.83 -5.36
N TYR A 73 16.36 1.79 -4.43
CA TYR A 73 17.63 2.37 -3.99
C TYR A 73 18.62 1.33 -3.48
N LEU A 74 18.17 0.42 -2.61
CA LEU A 74 19.00 -0.61 -2.01
C LEU A 74 19.37 -1.71 -3.01
N SER A 75 18.45 -2.10 -3.91
CA SER A 75 18.74 -3.11 -4.94
C SER A 75 19.85 -2.67 -5.91
N GLU A 76 19.98 -1.37 -6.16
CA GLU A 76 21.02 -0.82 -7.05
C GLU A 76 22.39 -0.68 -6.35
N ARG A 77 22.44 -0.67 -5.02
CA ARG A 77 23.63 -0.24 -4.25
C ARG A 77 24.17 -1.27 -3.27
N THR A 78 23.40 -2.31 -3.01
CA THR A 78 23.71 -3.30 -1.99
C THR A 78 23.44 -4.71 -2.51
N ASN A 79 23.91 -5.69 -1.74
CA ASN A 79 23.60 -7.10 -1.92
C ASN A 79 22.57 -7.59 -0.89
N ILE A 80 21.81 -6.67 -0.27
CA ILE A 80 20.77 -7.05 0.69
C ILE A 80 19.70 -7.83 -0.08
N PRO A 81 19.28 -9.02 0.41
CA PRO A 81 18.16 -9.75 -0.16
C PRO A 81 16.87 -8.94 0.00
N LEU A 82 16.21 -8.62 -1.11
CA LEU A 82 15.02 -7.77 -1.16
C LEU A 82 13.95 -8.40 -2.06
N PRO A 83 12.66 -8.21 -1.76
CA PRO A 83 11.61 -8.59 -2.70
C PRO A 83 11.69 -7.70 -3.94
N LYS A 84 11.49 -8.30 -5.12
CA LYS A 84 11.49 -7.52 -6.36
C LYS A 84 10.23 -6.66 -6.45
N LEU A 85 10.39 -5.34 -6.53
CA LEU A 85 9.29 -4.41 -6.76
C LEU A 85 8.68 -4.61 -8.16
N GLN A 86 7.35 -4.68 -8.25
CA GLN A 86 6.62 -4.87 -9.51
C GLN A 86 5.85 -3.63 -9.92
N CYS A 87 5.17 -2.97 -8.98
CA CYS A 87 4.59 -1.63 -9.17
C CYS A 87 3.98 -1.09 -7.86
N VAL A 88 3.74 0.22 -7.85
CA VAL A 88 2.81 0.88 -6.93
C VAL A 88 1.87 1.76 -7.74
N PHE A 89 0.59 1.78 -7.37
CA PHE A 89 -0.43 2.58 -8.07
C PHE A 89 -1.65 2.86 -7.21
N GLU A 90 -2.48 3.79 -7.67
CA GLU A 90 -3.75 4.15 -7.07
C GLU A 90 -4.90 3.66 -7.94
N ASP A 91 -5.94 3.11 -7.32
CA ASP A 91 -7.22 2.80 -7.98
C ASP A 91 -8.38 3.06 -7.02
N ASP A 92 -9.32 3.91 -7.44
CA ASP A 92 -10.57 4.24 -6.75
C ASP A 92 -10.47 4.35 -5.20
N GLY A 93 -9.67 5.32 -4.72
CA GLY A 93 -9.51 5.58 -3.29
C GLY A 93 -8.70 4.52 -2.53
N ALA A 94 -8.09 3.55 -3.22
CA ALA A 94 -7.15 2.57 -2.66
C ALA A 94 -5.75 2.73 -3.26
N PHE A 95 -4.73 2.40 -2.45
CA PHE A 95 -3.34 2.32 -2.86
C PHE A 95 -2.93 0.85 -2.94
N TYR A 96 -2.15 0.51 -3.96
CA TYR A 96 -1.65 -0.83 -4.22
C TYR A 96 -0.13 -0.81 -4.18
N HIS A 97 0.44 -1.80 -3.49
CA HIS A 97 1.86 -2.09 -3.48
C HIS A 97 2.05 -3.56 -3.85
N CYS A 98 2.82 -3.79 -4.90
CA CYS A 98 2.99 -5.09 -5.52
C CYS A 98 4.47 -5.45 -5.57
N THR A 99 4.82 -6.58 -4.95
CA THR A 99 6.16 -7.17 -5.05
C THR A 99 6.05 -8.62 -5.52
N GLU A 100 7.19 -9.19 -5.88
CA GLU A 100 7.32 -10.65 -5.91
C GLU A 100 7.07 -11.23 -4.52
N PHE A 101 6.37 -12.37 -4.47
CA PHE A 101 6.22 -13.17 -3.27
C PHE A 101 7.53 -13.91 -3.02
N VAL A 102 8.10 -13.71 -1.82
CA VAL A 102 9.35 -14.37 -1.42
C VAL A 102 9.01 -15.63 -0.64
N GLU A 103 9.39 -16.78 -1.16
CA GLU A 103 9.21 -18.06 -0.46
C GLU A 103 10.14 -18.15 0.75
N GLY A 104 9.60 -18.63 1.87
CA GLY A 104 10.34 -18.84 3.11
C GLY A 104 9.43 -18.82 4.33
N VAL A 105 10.07 -18.80 5.50
CA VAL A 105 9.41 -18.61 6.80
C VAL A 105 9.98 -17.35 7.46
N SER A 106 9.21 -16.75 8.38
CA SER A 106 9.74 -15.67 9.22
C SER A 106 10.87 -16.21 10.10
N MET A 107 11.92 -15.43 10.31
CA MET A 107 12.99 -15.79 11.25
C MET A 107 12.44 -16.09 12.65
N GLY A 108 11.36 -15.42 13.06
CA GLY A 108 10.71 -15.64 14.36
C GLY A 108 10.04 -17.02 14.49
N ASP A 109 9.79 -17.72 13.37
CA ASP A 109 9.23 -19.07 13.37
C ASP A 109 10.31 -20.17 13.45
N LEU A 110 11.59 -19.80 13.42
CA LEU A 110 12.72 -20.73 13.55
C LEU A 110 13.03 -21.04 15.01
N GLY A 111 13.70 -22.18 15.26
CA GLY A 111 14.25 -22.48 16.58
C GLY A 111 15.42 -21.57 16.95
N GLU A 112 15.67 -21.36 18.25
CA GLU A 112 16.68 -20.40 18.75
C GLU A 112 18.09 -20.60 18.17
N GLU A 113 18.53 -21.84 17.97
CA GLU A 113 19.84 -22.13 17.38
C GLU A 113 19.92 -21.70 15.91
N ASP A 114 18.85 -21.91 15.14
CA ASP A 114 18.76 -21.51 13.75
C ASP A 114 18.63 -19.98 13.64
N GLN A 115 17.88 -19.34 14.55
CA GLN A 115 17.82 -17.88 14.65
C GLN A 115 19.22 -17.29 14.82
N LYS A 116 20.07 -17.86 15.68
CA LYS A 116 21.47 -17.38 15.85
C LYS A 116 22.29 -17.50 14.55
N VAL A 117 22.02 -18.51 13.72
CA VAL A 117 22.66 -18.63 12.40
C VAL A 117 22.23 -17.48 11.50
N VAL A 118 20.93 -17.24 11.41
CA VAL A 118 20.35 -16.15 10.60
C VAL A 118 20.81 -14.77 11.09
N THR A 119 20.84 -14.54 12.40
CA THR A 119 21.28 -13.26 13.00
C THR A 119 22.70 -12.91 12.57
N ARG A 120 23.61 -13.89 12.43
CA ARG A 120 24.98 -13.61 11.96
C ARG A 120 25.01 -13.08 10.53
N GLU A 121 24.14 -13.58 9.65
CA GLU A 121 23.98 -13.06 8.29
C GLU A 121 23.30 -11.68 8.31
N LEU A 122 22.22 -11.55 9.09
CA LEU A 122 21.48 -10.30 9.24
C LEU A 122 22.37 -9.15 9.69
N LEU A 123 23.26 -9.37 10.67
CA LEU A 123 24.18 -8.34 11.16
C LEU A 123 25.16 -7.84 10.07
N GLN A 124 25.48 -8.64 9.07
CA GLN A 124 26.27 -8.20 7.92
C GLN A 124 25.46 -7.24 7.03
N HIS A 125 24.18 -7.52 6.84
CA HIS A 125 23.26 -6.62 6.13
C HIS A 125 23.01 -5.33 6.92
N VAL A 126 22.86 -5.40 8.25
CA VAL A 126 22.75 -4.21 9.11
C VAL A 126 24.02 -3.36 9.02
N ALA A 127 25.20 -3.97 9.03
CA ALA A 127 26.46 -3.23 8.83
C ALA A 127 26.52 -2.56 7.45
N THR A 128 26.00 -3.23 6.41
CA THR A 128 25.87 -2.66 5.07
C THR A 128 24.94 -1.46 5.06
N LEU A 129 23.76 -1.54 5.69
CA LEU A 129 22.83 -0.42 5.83
C LEU A 129 23.48 0.77 6.54
N LYS A 130 24.15 0.54 7.67
CA LYS A 130 24.84 1.59 8.44
C LYS A 130 26.01 2.24 7.71
N SER A 131 26.58 1.55 6.71
CA SER A 131 27.64 2.09 5.86
C SER A 131 27.12 3.09 4.81
N LEU A 132 25.82 3.05 4.50
CA LEU A 132 25.19 4.03 3.62
C LEU A 132 24.98 5.33 4.40
N ARG A 133 25.62 6.40 3.96
CA ARG A 133 25.59 7.72 4.62
C ARG A 133 24.90 8.77 3.77
N SER A 134 24.33 9.76 4.45
CA SER A 134 23.76 10.97 3.84
C SER A 134 23.99 12.16 4.74
N ASP A 135 24.25 13.33 4.13
CA ASP A 135 24.38 14.61 4.85
C ASP A 135 23.02 15.18 5.29
N THR A 136 21.92 14.63 4.76
CA THR A 136 20.55 15.05 5.04
C THR A 136 19.67 13.85 5.41
N PRO A 137 18.71 14.00 6.33
CA PRO A 137 17.74 12.95 6.59
C PRO A 137 16.70 12.91 5.46
N GLY A 138 16.00 11.79 5.32
CA GLY A 138 14.98 11.64 4.29
C GLY A 138 14.94 10.24 3.69
N VAL A 139 14.09 10.08 2.68
CA VAL A 139 13.98 8.83 1.92
C VAL A 139 14.60 9.08 0.54
N PRO A 140 15.39 8.14 -0.02
CA PRO A 140 15.84 8.25 -1.38
C PRO A 140 14.66 8.54 -2.33
N VAL A 141 14.76 9.61 -3.11
CA VAL A 141 13.69 9.97 -4.05
C VAL A 141 13.82 9.12 -5.29
N MET A 142 12.70 8.51 -5.70
CA MET A 142 12.65 7.78 -6.95
C MET A 142 12.56 8.75 -8.14
N PRO A 143 13.44 8.67 -9.15
CA PRO A 143 13.34 9.53 -10.31
C PRO A 143 12.05 9.23 -11.10
N VAL A 144 11.17 10.22 -11.23
CA VAL A 144 9.96 10.12 -12.07
C VAL A 144 10.39 10.17 -13.53
N VAL A 145 10.42 9.02 -14.21
CA VAL A 145 10.64 8.99 -15.66
C VAL A 145 9.30 9.28 -16.36
N PRO A 146 9.20 10.32 -17.22
CA PRO A 146 7.95 10.62 -17.91
C PRO A 146 7.54 9.46 -18.84
N MET A 147 6.27 9.06 -18.73
CA MET A 147 5.56 7.95 -19.40
C MET A 147 5.75 7.81 -20.93
N ARG A 148 6.42 8.75 -21.62
CA ARG A 148 6.60 8.75 -23.07
C ARG A 148 7.87 8.06 -23.56
N VAL A 149 8.69 7.51 -22.66
CA VAL A 149 9.87 6.73 -23.05
C VAL A 149 9.80 5.37 -22.37
N LEU A 150 9.68 4.32 -23.19
CA LEU A 150 10.04 2.91 -22.96
C LEU A 150 8.93 1.85 -22.86
N HIS A 151 8.85 1.10 -23.95
CA HIS A 151 8.44 -0.31 -24.00
C HIS A 151 9.42 -1.28 -23.28
N TYR A 152 10.49 -0.78 -22.63
CA TYR A 152 11.64 -1.60 -22.19
C TYR A 152 12.33 -1.19 -20.85
N LEU A 153 11.79 -0.30 -20.00
CA LEU A 153 12.40 -0.01 -18.67
C LEU A 153 11.64 -0.69 -17.52
N PRO A 154 12.33 -1.07 -16.43
CA PRO A 154 11.72 -1.67 -15.25
C PRO A 154 10.87 -0.64 -14.51
N VAL A 155 9.65 -1.05 -14.17
CA VAL A 155 8.78 -0.56 -13.09
C VAL A 155 9.03 0.89 -12.66
N VAL A 156 8.28 1.83 -13.24
CA VAL A 156 8.20 3.22 -12.77
C VAL A 156 6.92 3.37 -11.93
N PRO A 157 6.93 4.06 -10.78
CA PRO A 157 5.70 4.38 -10.06
C PRO A 157 4.82 5.25 -10.95
N ALA A 158 3.53 4.92 -10.99
CA ALA A 158 2.53 5.78 -11.63
C ALA A 158 2.26 7.08 -10.84
N VAL A 159 2.95 7.28 -9.70
CA VAL A 159 2.65 8.30 -8.70
C VAL A 159 3.91 9.05 -8.24
N PRO A 160 3.85 10.39 -8.09
CA PRO A 160 4.94 11.15 -7.51
C PRO A 160 5.30 10.66 -6.10
N HIS A 161 6.60 10.58 -5.82
CA HIS A 161 7.17 10.30 -4.51
C HIS A 161 7.92 11.52 -4.00
N GLU A 162 7.61 11.93 -2.78
CA GLU A 162 8.35 12.94 -2.04
C GLU A 162 9.23 12.26 -0.99
N SER A 163 10.39 12.84 -0.67
CA SER A 163 11.25 12.40 0.44
C SER A 163 10.62 12.79 1.79
N LEU A 164 9.50 12.16 2.11
CA LEU A 164 8.82 12.29 3.39
C LEU A 164 9.14 11.07 4.26
N LEU A 165 9.57 11.34 5.48
CA LEU A 165 9.78 10.32 6.49
C LEU A 165 8.42 9.90 7.07
N CYS A 166 8.19 8.59 7.21
CA CYS A 166 7.09 8.07 8.00
C CYS A 166 7.65 7.66 9.36
N ALA A 167 7.15 8.28 10.43
CA ALA A 167 7.57 7.91 11.77
C ALA A 167 7.07 6.50 12.08
N PRO A 168 7.94 5.61 12.59
CA PRO A 168 7.54 4.28 13.02
C PRO A 168 6.43 4.29 14.07
N GLU A 169 5.59 3.27 14.07
CA GLU A 169 4.39 3.23 14.92
C GLU A 169 4.70 3.30 16.41
N ARG A 170 5.85 2.76 16.86
CA ARG A 170 6.30 2.81 18.26
C ARG A 170 6.50 4.23 18.80
N ILE A 171 6.82 5.20 17.94
CA ILE A 171 6.98 6.61 18.33
C ILE A 171 5.62 7.31 18.32
N CYS A 172 4.66 6.79 17.55
CA CYS A 172 3.38 7.44 17.28
C CYS A 172 2.31 7.24 18.37
N ASN A 173 2.52 6.36 19.36
CA ASN A 173 1.45 5.92 20.27
C ASN A 173 1.13 6.85 21.45
N VAL A 174 1.88 7.93 21.69
CA VAL A 174 1.61 8.82 22.85
C VAL A 174 1.51 10.31 22.47
N HIS A 175 2.23 10.79 21.46
CA HIS A 175 2.37 12.23 21.20
C HIS A 175 2.11 12.69 19.76
N LEU A 176 1.99 11.76 18.79
CA LEU A 176 1.90 12.12 17.38
C LEU A 176 0.54 11.88 16.75
N LYS A 177 0.22 12.72 15.76
CA LYS A 177 -0.96 12.55 14.91
C LYS A 177 -0.73 11.36 13.97
N HIS A 178 -1.63 10.37 13.99
CA HIS A 178 -1.57 9.15 13.16
C HIS A 178 -1.56 9.39 11.62
N ASN A 179 -1.84 10.61 11.16
CA ASN A 179 -2.05 10.98 9.77
C ASN A 179 -1.01 11.98 9.23
N VAL A 180 0.19 11.99 9.82
CA VAL A 180 1.27 12.92 9.50
C VAL A 180 2.51 12.17 9.03
N CYS A 181 3.10 12.66 7.94
CA CYS A 181 4.47 12.36 7.55
C CYS A 181 5.37 13.56 7.87
N TRP A 182 6.67 13.37 7.87
CA TRP A 182 7.64 14.37 8.30
C TRP A 182 8.52 14.79 7.14
N ARG A 183 8.54 16.08 6.84
CA ARG A 183 9.43 16.66 5.86
C ARG A 183 10.66 17.21 6.56
N PRO A 184 11.86 16.63 6.38
CA PRO A 184 13.09 17.26 6.85
C PRO A 184 13.19 18.70 6.37
N ARG A 185 13.58 19.62 7.26
CA ARG A 185 13.88 21.00 6.86
C ARG A 185 15.20 21.06 6.10
N ASP A 186 15.31 21.99 5.17
CA ASP A 186 16.47 22.10 4.26
C ASP A 186 17.79 22.42 4.99
N ASP A 187 17.70 23.07 6.15
CA ASP A 187 18.83 23.48 7.00
C ASP A 187 19.36 22.35 7.88
N VAL A 188 18.65 21.23 7.98
CA VAL A 188 19.09 20.06 8.74
C VAL A 188 20.21 19.36 7.99
N LYS A 189 21.40 19.39 8.58
CA LYS A 189 22.60 18.68 8.12
C LYS A 189 23.15 17.85 9.26
N GLY A 190 23.76 16.72 8.92
CA GLY A 190 24.32 15.81 9.90
C GLY A 190 24.87 14.56 9.25
N ASP A 191 25.20 13.58 10.08
CA ASP A 191 25.71 12.30 9.62
C ASP A 191 24.63 11.24 9.84
N PHE A 192 23.82 11.03 8.79
CA PHE A 192 22.68 10.12 8.83
C PHE A 192 23.08 8.77 8.24
N VAL A 193 22.54 7.71 8.84
CA VAL A 193 22.74 6.33 8.37
C VAL A 193 21.43 5.78 7.83
N PHE A 194 21.51 4.75 7.00
CA PHE A 194 20.31 4.09 6.52
C PHE A 194 19.73 3.19 7.60
N CYS A 195 18.50 3.48 8.02
CA CYS A 195 17.73 2.73 9.00
C CYS A 195 16.54 2.07 8.30
N HIS A 196 16.16 0.88 8.76
CA HIS A 196 14.91 0.21 8.43
C HIS A 196 13.79 0.69 9.36
N ASN A 197 14.12 0.94 10.63
CA ASN A 197 13.24 1.36 11.72
C ASN A 197 12.12 0.39 12.10
N ASP A 198 12.08 -0.81 11.56
CA ASP A 198 11.10 -1.85 11.90
C ASP A 198 11.68 -3.25 11.68
N LEU A 199 13.00 -3.40 11.85
CA LEU A 199 13.70 -4.64 11.55
C LEU A 199 13.55 -5.67 12.67
N GLY A 200 12.35 -6.21 12.83
CA GLY A 200 12.08 -7.35 13.71
C GLY A 200 12.25 -8.69 12.98
N GLN A 201 12.30 -9.80 13.74
CA GLN A 201 12.44 -11.15 13.18
C GLN A 201 11.35 -11.51 12.15
N HIS A 202 10.14 -10.96 12.31
CA HIS A 202 9.01 -11.16 11.39
C HIS A 202 9.20 -10.54 10.00
N ASN A 203 10.12 -9.57 9.86
CA ASN A 203 10.45 -8.90 8.61
C ASN A 203 11.68 -9.52 7.91
N VAL A 204 12.20 -10.64 8.42
CA VAL A 204 13.31 -11.40 7.84
C VAL A 204 12.78 -12.74 7.34
N ILE A 205 12.72 -12.92 6.02
CA ILE A 205 12.24 -14.14 5.37
C ILE A 205 13.43 -15.06 5.07
N VAL A 206 13.34 -16.30 5.54
CA VAL A 206 14.44 -17.26 5.56
C VAL A 206 14.04 -18.56 4.86
N ASP A 207 14.96 -19.17 4.12
CA ASP A 207 14.82 -20.57 3.70
C ASP A 207 15.01 -21.50 4.92
N PRO A 208 13.98 -22.25 5.36
CA PRO A 208 14.07 -23.08 6.56
C PRO A 208 15.06 -24.25 6.46
N LYS A 209 15.54 -24.59 5.25
CA LYS A 209 16.50 -25.69 5.04
C LYS A 209 17.95 -25.20 5.05
N THR A 210 18.20 -24.06 4.42
CA THR A 210 19.56 -23.52 4.25
C THR A 210 19.89 -22.44 5.28
N LEU A 211 18.88 -21.91 5.97
CA LEU A 211 18.96 -20.77 6.89
C LEU A 211 19.51 -19.50 6.24
N LYS A 212 19.36 -19.39 4.91
CA LYS A 212 19.72 -18.19 4.15
C LYS A 212 18.58 -17.18 4.14
N ILE A 213 18.92 -15.90 4.25
CA ILE A 213 17.95 -14.81 4.17
C ILE A 213 17.57 -14.68 2.69
N ASN A 214 16.29 -14.94 2.39
CA ASN A 214 15.73 -14.76 1.05
C ASN A 214 15.28 -13.31 0.82
N ALA A 215 14.79 -12.63 1.87
CA ALA A 215 14.46 -11.21 1.80
C ALA A 215 14.36 -10.54 3.18
N ILE A 216 14.68 -9.25 3.22
CA ILE A 216 14.22 -8.32 4.26
C ILE A 216 13.07 -7.50 3.65
N ILE A 217 11.94 -7.41 4.34
CA ILE A 217 10.69 -6.82 3.86
C ILE A 217 10.21 -5.68 4.77
N ASP A 218 9.15 -4.97 4.33
CA ASP A 218 8.45 -3.95 5.11
C ASP A 218 9.31 -2.72 5.44
N TRP A 219 9.88 -2.12 4.39
CA TRP A 219 10.77 -0.96 4.44
C TRP A 219 10.01 0.38 4.58
N GLU A 220 8.75 0.33 5.02
CA GLU A 220 7.82 1.46 4.92
C GLU A 220 8.17 2.67 5.82
N PHE A 221 9.05 2.43 6.80
CA PHE A 221 9.61 3.43 7.71
C PHE A 221 11.11 3.68 7.49
N GLY A 222 11.70 3.07 6.47
CA GLY A 222 13.13 3.17 6.22
C GLY A 222 13.56 4.52 5.66
N GLY A 223 14.86 4.75 5.60
CA GLY A 223 15.47 5.97 5.04
C GLY A 223 16.75 6.35 5.74
N PHE A 224 17.19 7.59 5.57
CA PHE A 224 18.30 8.19 6.28
C PHE A 224 17.82 8.85 7.57
N TRP A 225 18.30 8.33 8.70
CA TRP A 225 17.92 8.75 10.05
C TRP A 225 19.17 8.88 10.93
N PRO A 226 19.09 9.56 12.08
CA PRO A 226 20.14 9.47 13.08
C PRO A 226 20.33 8.00 13.49
N GLU A 227 21.57 7.54 13.65
CA GLU A 227 21.87 6.11 13.88
C GLU A 227 21.08 5.48 15.04
N TRP A 228 20.84 6.25 16.09
CA TRP A 228 20.14 5.78 17.27
C TRP A 228 18.65 5.48 17.03
N PHE A 229 18.05 5.83 15.89
CA PHE A 229 16.68 5.41 15.54
C PHE A 229 16.57 3.91 15.24
N GLU A 230 17.66 3.26 14.77
CA GLU A 230 17.65 1.82 14.48
C GLU A 230 17.88 1.03 15.77
N ARG A 231 16.79 0.47 16.30
CA ARG A 231 16.81 -0.43 17.46
C ARG A 231 16.99 -1.88 16.98
N PRO A 232 17.73 -2.72 17.72
CA PRO A 232 18.05 -4.08 17.33
C PRO A 232 16.90 -5.06 17.57
N TYR A 233 15.71 -4.81 17.01
CA TYR A 233 14.51 -5.63 17.24
C TYR A 233 14.63 -7.08 16.75
N TRP A 234 15.63 -7.38 15.93
CA TRP A 234 15.97 -8.74 15.54
C TRP A 234 16.52 -9.59 16.69
N GLU A 235 17.01 -8.96 17.77
CA GLU A 235 17.48 -9.64 18.99
C GLU A 235 16.33 -9.99 19.94
N GLU A 236 15.18 -9.33 19.79
CA GLU A 236 13.98 -9.56 20.59
C GLU A 236 13.16 -10.67 19.92
N ALA A 237 12.88 -11.76 20.65
CA ALA A 237 12.09 -12.90 20.16
C ALA A 237 10.61 -12.57 19.87
N CYS A 238 10.25 -11.30 19.95
CA CYS A 238 8.90 -10.79 19.96
C CYS A 238 8.92 -9.44 19.24
N GLY A 239 8.19 -9.35 18.12
CA GLY A 239 8.21 -8.16 17.24
C GLY A 239 7.72 -6.88 17.95
N PRO A 240 7.73 -5.73 17.25
CA PRO A 240 7.41 -4.42 17.82
C PRO A 240 5.97 -4.29 18.36
N SER A 241 5.08 -5.25 18.10
CA SER A 241 3.69 -5.29 18.60
C SER A 241 3.53 -5.94 19.98
N THR A 242 4.53 -6.66 20.46
CA THR A 242 4.61 -7.09 21.86
C THR A 242 5.31 -5.97 22.59
N ASN A 243 4.58 -5.22 23.42
CA ASN A 243 5.17 -4.28 24.38
C ASN A 243 6.40 -4.95 24.99
N PRO A 244 7.63 -4.50 24.66
CA PRO A 244 8.77 -4.85 25.48
C PRO A 244 8.34 -4.43 26.88
N GLN A 245 8.42 -5.35 27.84
CA GLN A 245 8.24 -5.01 29.25
C GLN A 245 8.91 -3.67 29.47
N GLU A 246 8.14 -2.64 29.83
CA GLU A 246 8.53 -1.23 29.95
C GLU A 246 9.95 -1.13 30.50
N GLY A 247 10.92 -1.15 29.59
CA GLY A 247 12.31 -1.16 29.97
C GLY A 247 12.64 0.23 30.46
N GLU A 248 13.40 0.33 31.55
CA GLU A 248 13.93 1.61 32.01
C GLU A 248 14.63 2.32 30.81
N GLY A 249 14.02 3.40 30.30
CA GLY A 249 14.53 4.18 29.16
C GLY A 249 13.79 4.06 27.82
N GLU A 250 12.73 3.25 27.70
CA GLU A 250 11.89 3.17 26.47
C GLU A 250 11.15 4.49 26.22
N ASP A 251 10.60 5.11 27.27
CA ASP A 251 9.91 6.40 27.18
C ASP A 251 10.88 7.53 26.82
N ASP A 252 12.07 7.56 27.42
CA ASP A 252 13.15 8.50 27.08
C ASP A 252 13.55 8.39 25.60
N TYR A 253 13.66 7.15 25.08
CA TYR A 253 13.92 6.92 23.67
C TYR A 253 12.80 7.45 22.76
N ARG A 254 11.53 7.19 23.11
CA ARG A 254 10.37 7.65 22.32
C ARG A 254 10.28 9.17 22.33
N GLU A 255 10.49 9.79 23.48
CA GLU A 255 10.52 11.24 23.65
C GLU A 255 11.66 11.85 22.82
N ARG A 256 12.87 11.29 22.89
CA ARG A 256 14.01 11.73 22.06
C ARG A 256 13.72 11.63 20.55
N CYS A 257 13.11 10.54 20.09
CA CYS A 257 12.71 10.39 18.68
C CYS A 257 11.69 11.45 18.28
N HIS A 258 10.69 11.66 19.13
CA HIS A 258 9.64 12.64 18.94
C HIS A 258 10.20 14.07 18.89
N GLU A 259 11.02 14.45 19.86
CA GLU A 259 11.69 15.75 19.92
C GLU A 259 12.54 16.00 18.68
N TRP A 260 13.28 15.00 18.21
CA TRP A 260 14.08 15.12 16.99
C TRP A 260 13.19 15.42 15.77
N LEU A 261 12.09 14.68 15.60
CA LEU A 261 11.13 14.92 14.51
C LEU A 261 10.55 16.33 14.55
N VAL A 262 10.06 16.78 15.70
CA VAL A 262 9.44 18.11 15.84
C VAL A 262 10.45 19.25 15.66
N SER A 263 11.70 19.06 16.09
CA SER A 263 12.74 20.08 15.98
C SER A 263 13.35 20.18 14.58
N HIS A 264 13.43 19.07 13.82
CA HIS A 264 14.15 18.99 12.55
C HIS A 264 13.24 18.84 11.32
N CYS A 265 11.95 18.55 11.50
CA CYS A 265 11.02 18.32 10.41
C CYS A 265 9.78 19.22 10.52
N ASP A 266 9.12 19.41 9.38
CA ASP A 266 7.80 20.00 9.30
C ASP A 266 6.75 18.88 9.18
N GLU A 267 5.64 19.02 9.92
CA GLU A 267 4.51 18.10 9.83
C GLU A 267 3.80 18.26 8.47
N VAL A 268 3.66 17.16 7.74
CA VAL A 268 2.90 17.07 6.50
C VAL A 268 1.67 16.19 6.72
N VAL A 269 0.50 16.81 6.79
CA VAL A 269 -0.78 16.09 6.87
C VAL A 269 -1.07 15.44 5.53
N VAL A 270 -1.23 14.12 5.52
CA VAL A 270 -1.56 13.37 4.31
C VAL A 270 -3.08 13.21 4.23
N PRO A 271 -3.76 13.63 3.15
CA PRO A 271 -5.19 13.41 2.99
C PRO A 271 -5.51 11.96 2.60
N HIS A 272 -6.76 11.54 2.78
CA HIS A 272 -7.24 10.29 2.19
C HIS A 272 -7.16 10.34 0.66
N LEU A 273 -6.95 9.18 0.04
CA LEU A 273 -7.02 9.05 -1.41
C LEU A 273 -8.45 9.30 -1.89
N ALA A 274 -8.60 10.22 -2.84
CA ALA A 274 -9.88 10.54 -3.44
C ALA A 274 -10.40 9.35 -4.28
N THR A 275 -11.69 9.02 -4.12
CA THR A 275 -12.38 8.07 -5.00
C THR A 275 -12.52 8.63 -6.41
N LEU A 276 -12.87 7.78 -7.38
CA LEU A 276 -13.19 8.26 -8.73
C LEU A 276 -14.36 9.27 -8.71
N GLU A 277 -15.38 9.00 -7.90
CA GLU A 277 -16.52 9.90 -7.70
C GLU A 277 -16.09 11.27 -7.17
N GLU A 278 -15.23 11.30 -6.14
CA GLU A 278 -14.71 12.55 -5.56
C GLU A 278 -13.83 13.32 -6.56
N LYS A 279 -13.05 12.62 -7.40
CA LYS A 279 -12.24 13.22 -8.47
C LYS A 279 -13.10 13.83 -9.59
N LEU A 280 -14.21 13.18 -9.95
CA LEU A 280 -15.14 13.64 -10.98
C LEU A 280 -16.07 14.77 -10.47
N GLY A 281 -16.32 14.84 -9.17
CA GLY A 281 -17.25 15.80 -8.57
C GLY A 281 -18.69 15.62 -9.08
N SER A 282 -19.47 16.70 -9.10
CA SER A 282 -20.86 16.72 -9.63
C SER A 282 -20.96 16.51 -11.15
N ARG A 283 -19.82 16.37 -11.85
CA ARG A 283 -19.73 16.23 -13.31
C ARG A 283 -20.16 14.85 -13.82
N ALA A 284 -20.33 13.88 -12.93
CA ALA A 284 -20.88 12.56 -13.23
C ALA A 284 -22.43 12.52 -13.27
N ALA A 285 -23.11 13.60 -12.86
CA ALA A 285 -24.57 13.64 -12.71
C ALA A 285 -25.32 14.35 -13.85
N THR A 286 -24.73 14.45 -15.05
CA THR A 286 -25.50 14.74 -16.26
C THR A 286 -25.48 13.49 -17.12
N PRO A 287 -26.57 12.69 -17.12
CA PRO A 287 -26.86 11.91 -18.32
C PRO A 287 -26.92 12.92 -19.46
N ASP A 288 -26.21 12.66 -20.56
CA ASP A 288 -26.54 13.30 -21.82
C ASP A 288 -28.00 12.96 -22.10
N VAL A 289 -28.91 13.88 -21.74
CA VAL A 289 -30.27 13.84 -22.23
C VAL A 289 -30.13 14.23 -23.69
N ASP A 290 -29.98 13.20 -24.50
CA ASP A 290 -30.00 13.27 -25.95
C ASP A 290 -31.26 14.04 -26.34
N SER A 291 -31.06 15.31 -26.69
CA SER A 291 -32.10 16.26 -27.06
C SER A 291 -32.36 16.05 -28.55
N SER A 292 -32.88 14.88 -28.88
CA SER A 292 -33.30 14.52 -30.24
C SER A 292 -34.54 13.63 -30.22
N ASN A 293 -35.61 14.13 -29.60
CA ASN A 293 -36.95 13.64 -29.94
C ASN A 293 -37.96 14.79 -29.85
N THR A 294 -37.84 15.74 -30.78
CA THR A 294 -38.98 16.57 -31.19
C THR A 294 -39.80 15.77 -32.20
N LEU A 295 -40.81 15.08 -31.70
CA LEU A 295 -41.94 14.62 -32.51
C LEU A 295 -43.22 15.02 -31.77
N SER A 296 -43.63 16.27 -31.99
CA SER A 296 -45.01 16.70 -31.80
C SER A 296 -45.66 16.80 -33.17
N ASP A 297 -46.37 15.72 -33.49
CA ASP A 297 -47.64 15.62 -34.20
C ASP A 297 -48.27 16.92 -34.76
N SER A 298 -48.56 16.95 -36.07
CA SER A 298 -49.94 17.19 -36.58
C SER A 298 -50.03 17.28 -38.12
N THR A 299 -50.79 16.33 -38.66
CA THR A 299 -51.89 16.45 -39.64
C THR A 299 -51.69 16.56 -41.16
N SER A 300 -52.67 15.90 -41.82
CA SER A 300 -53.09 15.88 -43.24
C SER A 300 -52.20 15.15 -44.22
N GLU A 301 -52.67 14.40 -45.21
CA GLU A 301 -53.90 13.69 -45.60
C GLU A 301 -53.50 12.97 -46.91
N GLU A 302 -54.26 11.97 -47.35
CA GLU A 302 -54.15 11.29 -48.68
C GLU A 302 -52.93 10.33 -48.85
N ALA A 303 -53.04 9.11 -49.39
CA ALA A 303 -54.08 8.47 -50.16
C ALA A 303 -54.01 6.94 -50.01
N GLU A 304 -55.18 6.35 -50.22
CA GLU A 304 -55.48 4.93 -50.36
C GLU A 304 -54.56 4.20 -51.37
N SER A 305 -54.18 2.96 -51.06
CA SER A 305 -54.66 1.76 -51.78
C SER A 305 -53.68 0.59 -51.64
N ALA A 306 -54.26 -0.61 -51.75
CA ALA A 306 -53.62 -1.91 -51.99
C ALA A 306 -53.03 -2.66 -50.78
N SER A 307 -53.93 -3.26 -50.00
CA SER A 307 -53.67 -4.53 -49.31
C SER A 307 -54.80 -5.50 -49.61
N GLN A 308 -54.68 -6.24 -50.71
CA GLN A 308 -55.37 -7.51 -50.93
C GLN A 308 -54.45 -8.42 -51.77
N GLU A 309 -54.46 -9.71 -51.41
CA GLU A 309 -53.76 -10.84 -52.04
C GLU A 309 -52.25 -10.88 -51.69
N VAL A 310 -51.70 -11.92 -51.07
CA VAL A 310 -51.84 -13.34 -51.38
C VAL A 310 -51.62 -14.17 -50.12
N GLU A 311 -52.62 -14.97 -49.77
CA GLU A 311 -52.45 -16.18 -48.95
C GLU A 311 -52.62 -17.39 -49.90
N SER A 312 -51.81 -18.42 -49.67
CA SER A 312 -51.96 -19.82 -50.11
C SER A 312 -51.27 -20.31 -51.38
N ALA A 313 -50.78 -21.56 -51.22
CA ALA A 313 -50.37 -22.57 -52.21
C ALA A 313 -48.90 -22.48 -52.70
N SER A 314 -48.05 -23.50 -52.58
CA SER A 314 -48.30 -24.94 -52.50
C SER A 314 -47.15 -25.71 -51.83
N GLN A 315 -47.49 -26.66 -50.96
CA GLN A 315 -46.83 -27.96 -50.92
C GLN A 315 -47.70 -28.97 -51.66
N ASP A 316 -46.99 -29.88 -52.34
CA ASP A 316 -47.39 -31.20 -52.82
C ASP A 316 -48.46 -31.35 -53.90
N THR A 317 -48.04 -31.92 -55.03
CA THR A 317 -48.66 -33.15 -55.52
C THR A 317 -47.63 -34.05 -56.19
N SER A 318 -47.51 -35.24 -55.61
CA SER A 318 -46.98 -36.44 -56.24
C SER A 318 -47.89 -36.90 -57.39
N LYS A 319 -47.24 -37.27 -58.50
CA LYS A 319 -47.59 -38.28 -59.51
C LYS A 319 -48.91 -39.06 -59.30
N ALA A 320 -49.82 -38.92 -60.26
CA ALA A 320 -50.40 -40.00 -61.07
C ALA A 320 -51.11 -39.40 -62.28
#